data_AF-A0A3Q9FTL3-F1
#
_entry.id   AF-A0A3Q9FTL3-F1
#
_cell.length_a   1.000
_cell.length_b   1.000
_cell.length_c   1.000
_cell.angle_alpha   90.00
_cell.angle_beta   90.00
_cell.angle_gamma   90.00
#
_symmetry.space_group_name_H-M   'P 1'
#
loop_
_entity.id
_entity.type
_entity.pdbx_description
1 polymer ?
#
loop_
_entity_poly.entity_id
_entity_poly.type
_entity_poly.pdbx_seq_one_letter_code
_entity_poly.pdbx_strand_id
1 'polypeptide(L)'
;MKNLLLSIYITIIAFNFTLADNRKYIHVKSKFSNVENIITKGDLKVDITTITKGYQKSSTLNVGGAEVLLFTKGDKTLLVTQQFNKYGWVIINSDSKQLGMIIRELILNIYNSH
;
A
#
# COMPACT_ATOMS: atom_id res chain seq x y z
N MET A 1 25.20 29.25 27.53
CA MET A 1 25.54 28.44 26.34
C MET A 1 24.98 27.01 26.45
N LYS A 2 23.66 26.85 26.65
CA LYS A 2 23.00 25.52 26.73
C LYS A 2 21.98 25.25 25.61
N ASN A 3 21.71 26.25 24.75
CA ASN A 3 20.62 26.17 23.78
C ASN A 3 21.07 25.92 22.33
N LEU A 4 22.38 25.78 22.06
CA LEU A 4 22.86 25.48 20.69
C LEU A 4 22.91 23.98 20.40
N LEU A 5 23.19 23.13 21.40
CA LEU A 5 23.38 21.69 21.21
C LEU A 5 22.07 20.92 20.95
N LEU A 6 20.92 21.46 21.36
CA LEU A 6 19.63 20.83 21.10
C LEU A 6 19.19 20.95 19.63
N SER A 7 19.68 21.97 18.91
CA SER A 7 19.32 22.20 17.50
C SER A 7 20.02 21.25 16.53
N ILE A 8 21.19 20.74 16.90
CA ILE A 8 21.99 19.82 16.06
C ILE A 8 21.49 18.38 16.17
N TYR A 9 20.87 18.01 17.30
CA TYR A 9 20.33 16.66 17.48
C TYR A 9 19.01 16.44 16.70
N ILE A 10 18.26 17.50 16.44
CA ILE A 10 16.97 17.41 15.72
C ILE A 10 17.19 17.31 14.19
N THR A 11 18.27 17.88 13.65
CA THR A 11 18.58 17.79 12.22
C THR A 11 19.10 16.43 11.77
N ILE A 12 19.76 15.66 12.65
CA ILE A 12 20.27 14.32 12.30
C ILE A 12 19.15 13.27 12.28
N ILE A 13 18.10 13.43 13.10
CA ILE A 13 16.97 12.50 13.11
C ILE A 13 16.05 12.72 11.88
N ALA A 14 16.00 13.93 11.34
CA ALA A 14 15.21 14.23 10.14
C ALA A 14 15.78 13.62 8.85
N PHE A 15 17.06 13.22 8.82
CA PHE A 15 17.70 12.70 7.61
C PHE A 15 17.49 11.19 7.37
N ASN A 16 16.90 10.44 8.31
CA ASN A 16 16.73 8.99 8.17
C ASN A 16 15.38 8.54 7.57
N PHE A 17 14.47 9.47 7.21
CA PHE A 17 13.10 9.09 6.80
C PHE A 17 12.78 9.20 5.32
N THR A 18 13.75 9.50 4.46
CA THR A 18 13.55 9.47 3.01
C THR A 18 14.59 8.58 2.35
N LEU A 19 14.56 7.28 2.68
CA LEU A 19 14.78 6.28 1.64
C LEU A 19 13.62 6.44 0.65
N ALA A 20 13.78 7.41 -0.25
CA ALA A 20 12.91 7.61 -1.38
C ALA A 20 12.95 6.30 -2.17
N ASP A 21 11.85 5.55 -2.04
CA ASP A 21 11.61 4.39 -2.86
C ASP A 21 11.51 4.88 -4.31
N ASN A 22 12.64 4.90 -5.03
CA ASN A 22 12.76 5.39 -6.40
C ASN A 22 12.04 4.48 -7.43
N ARG A 23 11.20 3.56 -6.96
CA ARG A 23 10.40 2.68 -7.79
C ARG A 23 9.20 3.43 -8.35
N LYS A 24 8.93 3.20 -9.64
CA LYS A 24 7.83 3.85 -10.37
C LYS A 24 6.52 3.19 -9.99
N TYR A 25 5.78 3.84 -9.08
CA TYR A 25 4.43 3.47 -8.71
C TYR A 25 3.41 4.23 -9.57
N ILE A 26 2.43 3.52 -10.14
CA ILE A 26 1.33 4.13 -10.90
C ILE A 26 0.13 4.27 -9.97
N HIS A 27 -0.31 5.50 -9.75
CA HIS A 27 -1.53 5.78 -8.99
C HIS A 27 -2.74 5.75 -9.93
N VAL A 28 -3.77 4.98 -9.55
CA VAL A 28 -5.03 4.86 -10.29
C VAL A 28 -6.16 5.22 -9.35
N LYS A 29 -6.98 6.20 -9.74
CA LYS A 29 -8.15 6.62 -8.95
C LYS A 29 -9.24 5.56 -9.00
N SER A 30 -9.80 5.20 -7.85
CA SER A 30 -10.98 4.33 -7.76
C SER A 30 -12.23 5.05 -8.25
N LYS A 31 -13.07 4.34 -9.03
CA LYS A 31 -14.42 4.79 -9.42
C LYS A 31 -15.45 4.57 -8.31
N PHE A 32 -15.17 3.65 -7.40
CA PHE A 32 -16.13 3.26 -6.36
C PHE A 32 -15.89 3.96 -5.03
N SER A 33 -14.70 4.50 -4.80
CA SER A 33 -14.32 5.09 -3.52
C SER A 33 -13.34 6.26 -3.71
N ASN A 34 -13.27 7.17 -2.73
CA ASN A 34 -12.23 8.21 -2.67
C ASN A 34 -10.88 7.61 -2.26
N VAL A 35 -10.44 6.60 -2.98
CA VAL A 35 -9.26 5.81 -2.64
C VAL A 35 -8.34 5.73 -3.85
N GLU A 36 -7.05 5.89 -3.60
CA GLU A 36 -6.00 5.73 -4.59
C GLU A 36 -5.49 4.29 -4.56
N ASN A 37 -5.58 3.61 -5.71
CA ASN A 37 -4.91 2.33 -5.92
C ASN A 37 -3.49 2.61 -6.39
N ILE A 38 -2.53 1.82 -5.93
CA ILE A 38 -1.15 1.88 -6.43
C ILE A 38 -0.84 0.57 -7.13
N ILE A 39 -0.28 0.65 -8.34
CA ILE A 39 0.06 -0.50 -9.16
C ILE A 39 1.51 -0.40 -9.61
N THR A 40 2.20 -1.53 -9.62
CA THR A 40 3.59 -1.61 -10.04
C THR A 40 3.93 -2.97 -10.64
N LYS A 41 5.08 -3.00 -11.31
CA LYS A 41 5.67 -4.19 -11.91
C LYS A 41 6.86 -4.62 -11.05
N GLY A 42 7.00 -5.92 -10.77
CA GLY A 42 8.12 -6.42 -9.99
C GLY A 42 7.79 -7.64 -9.13
N ASP A 43 8.67 -7.92 -8.17
CA ASP A 43 8.49 -9.02 -7.23
C ASP A 43 7.84 -8.53 -5.94
N LEU A 44 6.55 -8.84 -5.74
CA LEU A 44 5.83 -8.53 -4.52
C LEU A 44 6.56 -9.05 -3.28
N LYS A 45 7.29 -10.17 -3.34
CA LYS A 45 7.99 -10.71 -2.17
C LYS A 45 9.05 -9.77 -1.63
N VAL A 46 9.69 -9.00 -2.50
CA VAL A 46 10.69 -7.98 -2.10
C VAL A 46 9.96 -6.80 -1.45
N ASP A 47 8.79 -6.43 -1.98
CA ASP A 47 8.16 -5.15 -1.66
C ASP A 47 7.07 -5.23 -0.61
N ILE A 48 6.56 -6.43 -0.34
CA ILE A 48 5.50 -6.66 0.63
C ILE A 48 5.88 -6.09 2.00
N THR A 49 7.13 -6.25 2.43
CA THR A 49 7.60 -5.76 3.74
C THR A 49 7.55 -4.24 3.85
N THR A 50 7.86 -3.52 2.77
CA THR A 50 7.77 -2.06 2.68
C THR A 50 6.31 -1.62 2.64
N ILE A 51 5.49 -2.25 1.77
CA ILE A 51 4.08 -1.90 1.57
C ILE A 51 3.25 -2.12 2.84
N THR A 52 3.51 -3.22 3.55
CA THR A 52 2.73 -3.61 4.73
C THR A 52 3.34 -3.09 6.02
N LYS A 53 4.34 -2.19 5.96
CA LYS A 53 5.04 -1.68 7.15
C LYS A 53 4.05 -1.03 8.12
N GLY A 54 3.99 -1.58 9.33
CA GLY A 54 3.09 -1.10 10.38
C GLY A 54 1.63 -1.52 10.21
N TYR A 55 1.32 -2.43 9.28
CA TYR A 55 0.04 -3.13 9.21
C TYR A 55 0.21 -4.59 9.65
N GLN A 56 -0.82 -5.15 10.28
CA GLN A 56 -0.85 -6.55 10.69
C GLN A 56 -1.67 -7.37 9.70
N LYS A 57 -1.14 -8.50 9.22
CA LYS A 57 -1.89 -9.42 8.36
C LYS A 57 -3.13 -9.90 9.11
N SER A 58 -4.30 -9.62 8.55
CA SER A 58 -5.60 -10.00 9.11
C SER A 58 -6.10 -11.30 8.48
N SER A 59 -6.11 -11.37 7.15
CA SER A 59 -6.63 -12.54 6.43
C SER A 59 -6.09 -12.60 5.00
N THR A 60 -6.37 -13.73 4.34
CA THR A 60 -6.19 -13.92 2.90
C THR A 60 -7.54 -14.30 2.31
N LEU A 61 -7.96 -13.62 1.25
CA LEU A 61 -9.18 -13.91 0.50
C LEU A 61 -8.83 -14.41 -0.89
N ASN A 62 -9.64 -15.32 -1.44
CA ASN A 62 -9.58 -15.68 -2.85
C ASN A 62 -10.81 -15.11 -3.56
N VAL A 63 -10.60 -14.22 -4.51
CA VAL A 63 -11.67 -13.54 -5.26
C VAL A 63 -11.43 -13.75 -6.75
N GLY A 64 -12.26 -14.58 -7.38
CA GLY A 64 -12.18 -14.84 -8.82
C GLY A 64 -10.82 -15.43 -9.27
N GLY A 65 -10.18 -16.24 -8.42
CA GLY A 65 -8.87 -16.82 -8.70
C GLY A 65 -7.69 -15.93 -8.33
N ALA A 66 -7.93 -14.71 -7.85
CA ALA A 66 -6.89 -13.83 -7.32
C ALA A 66 -6.80 -13.94 -5.80
N GLU A 67 -5.58 -14.11 -5.30
CA GLU A 67 -5.30 -14.02 -3.86
C GLU A 67 -5.18 -12.55 -3.45
N VAL A 68 -5.97 -12.15 -2.45
CA VAL A 68 -5.98 -10.80 -1.88
C VAL A 68 -5.59 -10.89 -0.43
N LEU A 69 -4.47 -10.28 -0.08
CA LEU A 69 -3.96 -10.19 1.27
C LEU A 69 -4.57 -8.96 1.95
N LEU A 70 -5.16 -9.17 3.12
CA LEU A 70 -5.73 -8.11 3.94
C LEU A 70 -4.81 -7.85 5.12
N PHE A 71 -4.41 -6.60 5.28
CA PHE A 71 -3.70 -6.12 6.45
C PHE A 71 -4.46 -4.99 7.11
N THR A 72 -4.36 -4.85 8.42
CA THR A 72 -5.13 -3.87 9.20
C THR A 72 -4.23 -3.03 10.09
N LYS A 73 -4.62 -1.77 10.30
CA LYS A 73 -3.98 -0.83 11.22
C LYS A 73 -5.02 0.18 11.71
N GLY A 74 -5.53 -0.03 12.92
CA GLY A 74 -6.62 0.79 13.46
C GLY A 74 -7.87 0.68 12.59
N ASP A 75 -8.38 1.83 12.15
CA ASP A 75 -9.54 1.97 11.26
C ASP A 75 -9.22 1.76 9.77
N LYS A 76 -7.97 1.42 9.43
CA LYS A 76 -7.54 1.21 8.04
C LYS A 76 -7.32 -0.25 7.70
N THR A 77 -7.71 -0.62 6.49
CA THR A 77 -7.44 -1.90 5.86
C THR A 77 -6.63 -1.67 4.58
N LEU A 78 -5.48 -2.33 4.48
CA LEU A 78 -4.63 -2.41 3.30
C LEU A 78 -4.95 -3.72 2.57
N LEU A 79 -5.34 -3.62 1.31
CA LEU A 79 -5.54 -4.75 0.42
C LEU A 79 -4.36 -4.84 -0.52
N VAL A 80 -3.74 -6.00 -0.66
CA VAL A 80 -2.61 -6.23 -1.57
C VAL A 80 -2.93 -7.46 -2.42
N THR A 81 -2.72 -7.38 -3.73
CA THR A 81 -2.89 -8.54 -4.62
C THR A 81 -1.86 -8.52 -5.74
N GLN A 82 -1.53 -9.70 -6.26
CA GLN A 82 -0.57 -9.89 -7.33
C GLN A 82 -1.20 -10.72 -8.45
N GLN A 83 -0.97 -10.32 -9.70
CA GLN A 83 -1.37 -11.00 -10.92
C GLN A 83 -0.31 -10.79 -12.01
N PHE A 84 0.09 -11.87 -12.70
CA PHE A 84 0.95 -11.82 -13.90
C PHE A 84 2.17 -10.86 -13.78
N ASN A 85 2.99 -11.02 -12.73
CA ASN A 85 4.19 -10.22 -12.43
C ASN A 85 3.95 -8.73 -12.09
N LYS A 86 2.68 -8.37 -11.87
CA LYS A 86 2.27 -7.07 -11.37
C LYS A 86 1.59 -7.25 -10.05
N TYR A 87 1.67 -6.25 -9.21
CA TYR A 87 0.91 -6.23 -7.98
C TYR A 87 0.40 -4.82 -7.75
N GLY A 88 -0.64 -4.75 -6.93
CA GLY A 88 -1.22 -3.49 -6.55
C GLY A 88 -1.77 -3.57 -5.15
N TRP A 89 -1.95 -2.40 -4.56
CA TRP A 89 -2.53 -2.27 -3.25
C TRP A 89 -3.34 -1.00 -3.11
N VAL A 90 -4.19 -1.01 -2.11
CA VAL A 90 -5.12 0.08 -1.81
C VAL A 90 -5.34 0.13 -0.31
N ILE A 91 -5.44 1.33 0.25
CA ILE A 91 -5.72 1.56 1.68
C ILE A 91 -7.12 2.14 1.80
N ILE A 92 -8.00 1.44 2.49
CA ILE A 92 -9.39 1.83 2.72
C ILE A 92 -9.67 1.96 4.21
N ASN A 93 -10.79 2.58 4.57
CA ASN A 93 -11.34 2.43 5.91
C ASN A 93 -11.95 1.03 6.07
N SER A 94 -11.74 0.41 7.24
CA SER A 94 -12.13 -0.97 7.54
C SER A 94 -13.65 -1.19 7.53
N ASP A 95 -14.45 -0.13 7.65
CA ASP A 95 -15.91 -0.13 7.61
C ASP A 95 -16.50 0.11 6.20
N SER A 96 -15.66 0.11 5.16
CA SER A 96 -16.09 0.34 3.79
C SER A 96 -17.10 -0.70 3.30
N LYS A 97 -18.35 -0.27 3.11
CA LYS A 97 -19.44 -1.08 2.52
C LYS A 97 -19.18 -1.51 1.08
N GLN A 98 -18.11 -0.98 0.45
CA GLN A 98 -17.79 -1.19 -0.96
C GLN A 98 -16.58 -2.11 -1.16
N LEU A 99 -16.14 -2.82 -0.11
CA LEU A 99 -14.96 -3.68 -0.13
C LEU A 99 -14.87 -4.58 -1.36
N GLY A 100 -15.95 -5.30 -1.69
CA GLY A 100 -15.97 -6.20 -2.86
C GLY A 100 -15.77 -5.47 -4.19
N MET A 101 -16.32 -4.25 -4.34
CA MET A 101 -16.13 -3.44 -5.55
C MET A 101 -14.71 -2.90 -5.66
N ILE A 102 -14.11 -2.49 -4.53
CA ILE A 102 -12.73 -2.01 -4.48
C ILE A 102 -11.76 -3.13 -4.82
N ILE A 103 -11.95 -4.33 -4.27
CA ILE A 103 -11.14 -5.52 -4.61
C ILE A 103 -11.23 -5.83 -6.10
N ARG A 104 -12.45 -5.86 -6.65
CA ARG A 104 -12.67 -6.12 -8.09
C ARG A 104 -11.94 -5.08 -8.95
N GLU A 105 -12.07 -3.81 -8.60
CA GLU A 105 -11.42 -2.72 -9.34
C GLU A 105 -9.89 -2.81 -9.27
N LEU A 106 -9.32 -3.11 -8.09
CA LEU A 106 -7.89 -3.32 -7.94
C LEU A 106 -7.37 -4.43 -8.86
N ILE A 107 -8.03 -5.58 -8.87
CA ILE A 107 -7.67 -6.73 -9.72
C ILE A 107 -7.74 -6.35 -11.20
N LEU A 108 -8.84 -5.70 -11.63
CA LEU A 108 -9.02 -5.26 -13.02
C LEU A 108 -7.95 -4.24 -13.43
N ASN A 109 -7.60 -3.30 -12.56
CA ASN A 109 -6.58 -2.30 -12.87
C ASN A 109 -5.19 -2.95 -12.98
N ILE A 110 -4.86 -3.93 -12.15
CA ILE A 110 -3.59 -4.67 -12.27
C ILE A 110 -3.55 -5.40 -13.62
N TYR A 111 -4.64 -6.07 -14.01
CA TYR A 111 -4.75 -6.75 -15.29
C TYR A 111 -4.56 -5.79 -16.48
N ASN A 112 -5.22 -4.64 -16.45
CA ASN A 112 -5.25 -3.65 -17.54
C ASN A 112 -4.05 -2.68 -17.55
N SER A 113 -3.21 -2.66 -16.52
CA SER A 113 -2.07 -1.74 -16.43
C SER A 113 -0.97 -2.12 -17.44
N HIS A 114 -0.84 -1.41 -18.57
CA HIS A 114 0.15 -1.72 -19.60
C HIS A 114 1.57 -1.24 -19.27
#